data_AF-X0ZFX2-F1
#
_entry.id   AF-X0ZFX2-F1
#
_cell.length_a   1.000
_cell.length_b   1.000
_cell.length_c   1.000
_cell.angle_alpha   90.00
_cell.angle_beta   90.00
_cell.angle_gamma   90.00
#
_symmetry.space_group_name_H-M   'P 1'
#
loop_
_entity.id
_entity.type
_entity.pdbx_description
1 polymer ?
#
loop_
_entity_poly.entity_id
_entity_poly.type
_entity_poly.pdbx_seq_one_letter_code
_entity_poly.pdbx_strand_id
1 'polypeptide(L)'
;KKNEFDKFTKKGGIKLREAHLIPIIKPGDEMALASVILSSIRLIKEFRRMIFSDTKISKGGHIFVFNEVIFSQFPNSRVDGLLLTVRGGVIKDAAIFEMKNGTNDLDQEQIERYKKIAESYNIPKYYLYSQATNILN
;
A
#
# COMPACT_ATOMS: atom_id res chain seq x y z
N LYS A 1 12.86 8.17 10.35
CA LYS A 1 13.37 8.84 9.11
C LYS A 1 13.40 7.85 7.93
N LYS A 2 13.48 8.30 6.68
CA LYS A 2 13.54 7.39 5.51
C LYS A 2 14.78 6.49 5.51
N ASN A 3 15.95 7.01 5.86
CA ASN A 3 17.18 6.20 5.93
C ASN A 3 17.11 5.12 7.04
N GLU A 4 16.40 5.37 8.14
CA GLU A 4 16.20 4.36 9.18
C GLU A 4 15.25 3.27 8.70
N PHE A 5 14.17 3.65 8.00
CA PHE A 5 13.29 2.70 7.31
C PHE A 5 14.09 1.82 6.34
N ASP A 6 14.96 2.41 5.52
CA ASP A 6 15.80 1.66 4.57
C ASP A 6 16.81 0.72 5.25
N LYS A 7 17.36 1.12 6.40
CA LYS A 7 18.21 0.24 7.21
C LYS A 7 17.41 -0.91 7.81
N PHE A 8 16.20 -0.62 8.28
CA PHE A 8 15.31 -1.61 8.89
C PHE A 8 14.81 -2.65 7.89
N THR A 9 14.44 -2.23 6.68
CA THR A 9 14.06 -3.13 5.58
C THR A 9 15.24 -4.02 5.16
N LYS A 10 16.45 -3.46 5.02
CA LYS A 10 17.67 -4.22 4.72
C LYS A 10 18.01 -5.27 5.78
N LYS A 11 17.67 -5.02 7.05
CA LYS A 11 17.84 -5.98 8.15
C LYS A 11 16.73 -7.04 8.22
N GLY A 12 15.78 -7.03 7.28
CA GLY A 12 14.68 -7.98 7.23
C GLY A 12 13.49 -7.63 8.13
N GLY A 13 13.44 -6.42 8.69
CA GLY A 13 12.31 -5.96 9.52
C GLY A 13 11.01 -5.79 8.73
N ILE A 14 11.13 -5.52 7.43
CA ILE A 14 10.02 -5.51 6.48
C ILE A 14 10.55 -6.05 5.15
N LYS A 15 9.87 -7.04 4.58
CA LYS A 15 10.06 -7.47 3.19
C LYS A 15 9.07 -6.71 2.32
N LEU A 16 9.53 -6.14 1.22
CA LEU A 16 8.72 -5.33 0.32
C LEU A 16 9.31 -5.36 -1.09
N ARG A 17 8.49 -5.03 -2.08
CA ARG A 17 8.90 -4.86 -3.48
C ARG A 17 8.41 -3.53 -4.01
N GLU A 18 9.07 -2.96 -5.01
CA GLU A 18 8.56 -1.76 -5.65
C GLU A 18 7.33 -2.10 -6.51
N ALA A 19 6.32 -1.24 -6.49
CA ALA A 19 5.17 -1.42 -7.36
C ALA A 19 5.53 -1.08 -8.82
N HIS A 20 5.21 -2.00 -9.74
CA HIS A 20 5.48 -1.89 -11.18
C HIS A 20 4.18 -1.71 -11.97
N LEU A 21 4.21 -0.84 -12.98
CA LEU A 21 3.06 -0.60 -13.88
C LEU A 21 2.74 -1.81 -14.74
N ILE A 22 3.77 -2.54 -15.16
CA ILE A 22 3.64 -3.81 -15.85
C ILE A 22 3.92 -4.89 -14.82
N PRO A 23 2.90 -5.55 -14.25
CA PRO A 23 3.10 -6.61 -13.27
C PRO A 23 3.74 -7.83 -13.94
N ILE A 24 4.61 -8.51 -13.19
CA ILE A 24 5.22 -9.79 -13.61
C ILE A 24 4.23 -10.96 -13.40
N ILE A 25 3.21 -10.74 -12.57
CA ILE A 25 2.15 -11.69 -12.22
C ILE A 25 1.09 -11.72 -13.32
N LYS A 26 0.38 -12.84 -13.45
CA LYS A 26 -0.72 -13.02 -14.41
C LYS A 26 -1.74 -11.88 -14.29
N PRO A 27 -2.11 -11.20 -15.40
CA PRO A 27 -3.17 -10.20 -15.41
C PRO A 27 -4.50 -10.75 -14.89
N GLY A 28 -5.27 -9.91 -14.20
CA GLY A 28 -6.58 -10.25 -13.64
C GLY A 28 -6.55 -10.78 -12.20
N ASP A 29 -5.37 -11.06 -11.65
CA ASP A 29 -5.19 -11.38 -10.23
C ASP A 29 -5.19 -10.11 -9.35
N GLU A 30 -5.59 -10.22 -8.08
CA GLU A 30 -5.61 -9.12 -7.09
C GLU A 30 -4.21 -8.51 -6.93
N MET A 31 -3.16 -9.34 -6.99
CA MET A 31 -1.77 -8.86 -6.92
C MET A 31 -1.36 -8.01 -8.13
N ALA A 32 -1.85 -8.38 -9.32
CA ALA A 32 -1.61 -7.62 -10.54
C ALA A 32 -2.36 -6.27 -10.48
N LEU A 33 -3.62 -6.28 -9.99
CA LEU A 33 -4.37 -5.05 -9.73
C LEU A 33 -3.62 -4.14 -8.74
N ALA A 34 -3.18 -4.69 -7.62
CA ALA A 34 -2.44 -3.94 -6.60
C ALA A 34 -1.22 -3.26 -7.19
N SER A 35 -0.40 -3.99 -7.94
CA SER A 35 0.80 -3.42 -8.58
C SER A 35 0.46 -2.28 -9.54
N VAL A 36 -0.55 -2.45 -10.40
CA VAL A 36 -0.97 -1.43 -11.38
C VAL A 36 -1.50 -0.18 -10.68
N ILE A 37 -2.40 -0.32 -9.70
CA ILE A 37 -2.98 0.82 -8.98
C ILE A 37 -1.91 1.57 -8.17
N LEU A 38 -1.09 0.84 -7.41
CA LEU A 38 -0.04 1.42 -6.57
C LEU A 38 1.03 2.13 -7.39
N SER A 39 1.46 1.53 -8.51
CA SER A 39 2.40 2.17 -9.42
C SER A 39 1.79 3.39 -10.13
N SER A 40 0.49 3.35 -10.46
CA SER A 40 -0.24 4.49 -11.03
C SER A 40 -0.29 5.67 -10.07
N ILE A 41 -0.47 5.45 -8.76
CA ILE A 41 -0.38 6.52 -7.73
C ILE A 41 1.04 7.16 -7.73
N ARG A 42 2.08 6.39 -8.01
CA ARG A 42 3.45 6.91 -8.09
C ARG A 42 3.69 7.71 -9.37
N LEU A 43 3.24 7.17 -10.51
CA LEU A 43 3.59 7.63 -11.86
C LEU A 43 2.65 8.70 -12.42
N ILE A 44 1.35 8.60 -12.16
CA ILE A 44 0.31 9.47 -12.74
C ILE A 44 -0.11 10.52 -11.72
N LYS A 45 0.25 11.78 -11.98
CA LYS A 45 0.09 12.88 -11.03
C LYS A 45 -1.38 13.20 -10.73
N GLU A 46 -2.23 13.13 -11.74
CA GLU A 46 -3.65 13.44 -11.69
C GLU A 46 -4.38 12.39 -10.85
N PHE A 47 -4.15 11.11 -11.15
CA PHE A 47 -4.69 9.99 -10.37
C PHE A 47 -4.26 10.06 -8.90
N ARG A 48 -2.97 10.31 -8.65
CA ARG A 48 -2.48 10.54 -7.28
C ARG A 48 -3.19 11.68 -6.57
N ARG A 49 -3.40 12.82 -7.24
CA ARG A 49 -4.04 14.00 -6.63
C ARG A 49 -5.46 13.69 -6.20
N MET A 50 -6.20 12.96 -7.02
CA MET A 50 -7.54 12.46 -6.73
C MET A 50 -7.52 11.53 -5.51
N ILE A 51 -6.65 10.51 -5.50
CA ILE A 51 -6.55 9.61 -4.32
C ILE A 51 -6.18 10.40 -3.05
N PHE A 52 -5.23 11.34 -3.13
CA PHE A 52 -4.76 12.09 -1.96
C PHE A 52 -5.79 13.10 -1.45
N SER A 53 -6.67 13.65 -2.30
CA SER A 53 -7.78 14.49 -1.83
C SER A 53 -8.76 13.69 -1.00
N ASP A 54 -9.05 12.47 -1.41
CA ASP A 54 -10.10 11.65 -0.80
C ASP A 54 -9.59 10.96 0.48
N THR A 55 -8.31 10.61 0.51
CA THR A 55 -7.70 9.85 1.61
C THR A 55 -7.09 10.72 2.71
N LYS A 56 -7.01 12.05 2.55
CA LYS A 56 -6.26 12.94 3.48
C LYS A 56 -4.77 12.55 3.65
N ILE A 57 -4.18 11.81 2.70
CA ILE A 57 -2.74 11.53 2.68
C ILE A 57 -1.99 12.85 2.46
N SER A 58 -0.87 13.03 3.17
CA SER A 58 -0.10 14.27 3.10
C SER A 58 0.41 14.54 1.67
N LYS A 59 0.23 15.78 1.19
CA LYS A 59 0.60 16.17 -0.18
C LYS A 59 2.03 16.70 -0.24
N GLY A 60 2.67 16.50 -1.38
CA GLY A 60 4.03 17.00 -1.67
C GLY A 60 5.15 16.08 -1.18
N GLY A 61 6.39 16.41 -1.54
CA GLY A 61 7.55 15.55 -1.30
C GLY A 61 7.64 14.37 -2.27
N HIS A 62 8.50 13.42 -1.94
CA HIS A 62 8.67 12.17 -2.69
C HIS A 62 7.71 11.10 -2.19
N ILE A 63 7.26 10.26 -3.10
CA ILE A 63 6.35 9.16 -2.80
C ILE A 63 7.04 7.86 -3.14
N PHE A 64 7.01 6.94 -2.18
CA PHE A 64 7.49 5.58 -2.33
C PHE A 64 6.27 4.67 -2.19
N VAL A 65 6.12 3.75 -3.14
CA VAL A 65 4.99 2.82 -3.14
C VAL A 65 5.54 1.42 -3.34
N PHE A 66 5.14 0.54 -2.44
CA PHE A 66 5.59 -0.84 -2.37
C PHE A 66 4.40 -1.78 -2.45
N ASN A 67 4.63 -2.96 -2.98
CA ASN A 67 3.67 -4.07 -2.96
C ASN A 67 4.23 -5.27 -2.19
N GLU A 68 3.36 -6.26 -1.96
CA GLU A 68 3.71 -7.54 -1.32
C GLU A 68 4.44 -7.36 0.02
N VAL A 69 3.91 -6.49 0.88
CA VAL A 69 4.63 -6.05 2.08
C VAL A 69 4.38 -7.01 3.23
N ILE A 70 5.45 -7.55 3.80
CA ILE A 70 5.43 -8.47 4.94
C ILE A 70 6.24 -7.86 6.07
N PHE A 71 5.57 -7.63 7.20
CA PHE A 71 6.18 -7.11 8.41
C PHE A 71 6.75 -8.28 9.24
N SER A 72 8.00 -8.18 9.71
CA SER A 72 8.65 -9.30 10.38
C SER A 72 7.94 -9.77 11.66
N GLN A 73 7.23 -8.89 12.35
CA GLN A 73 6.40 -9.22 13.52
C GLN A 73 5.08 -9.92 13.15
N PHE A 74 4.69 -9.84 11.87
CA PHE A 74 3.45 -10.41 11.33
C PHE A 74 3.75 -11.20 10.04
N PRO A 75 4.58 -12.26 10.12
CA PRO A 75 5.15 -12.93 8.94
C PRO A 75 4.10 -13.61 8.05
N ASN A 76 2.93 -13.94 8.61
CA ASN A 76 1.81 -14.59 7.91
C ASN A 76 0.76 -13.57 7.44
N SER A 77 1.09 -12.28 7.45
CA SER A 77 0.13 -11.19 7.18
C SER A 77 0.70 -10.25 6.14
N ARG A 78 0.72 -10.73 4.89
CA ARG A 78 1.04 -9.88 3.76
C ARG A 78 -0.04 -8.82 3.59
N VAL A 79 0.38 -7.57 3.39
CA VAL A 79 -0.48 -6.49 2.91
C VAL A 79 -0.16 -6.21 1.44
N ASP A 80 -1.16 -5.85 0.65
CA ASP A 80 -0.97 -5.68 -0.78
C ASP A 80 -0.11 -4.47 -1.12
N GLY A 81 -0.20 -3.40 -0.34
CA GLY A 81 0.56 -2.18 -0.56
C GLY A 81 0.95 -1.38 0.68
N LEU A 82 2.08 -0.67 0.56
CA LEU A 82 2.52 0.36 1.49
C LEU A 82 2.94 1.61 0.72
N LEU A 83 2.35 2.75 1.05
CA LEU A 83 2.74 4.06 0.54
C LEU A 83 3.42 4.87 1.63
N LEU A 84 4.52 5.54 1.30
CA LEU A 84 5.18 6.53 2.15
C LEU A 84 5.24 7.87 1.43
N THR A 85 4.98 8.94 2.17
CA THR A 85 5.30 10.31 1.74
C THR A 85 6.52 10.81 2.50
N VAL A 86 7.50 11.37 1.79
CA VAL A 86 8.79 11.75 2.37
C VAL A 86 9.14 13.19 1.97
N ARG A 87 9.41 14.04 2.95
CA ARG A 87 9.85 15.42 2.74
C ARG A 87 11.08 15.72 3.59
N GLY A 88 12.17 16.15 2.97
CA GLY A 88 13.44 16.39 3.65
C GLY A 88 14.01 15.16 4.36
N GLY A 89 13.84 13.96 3.78
CA GLY A 89 14.28 12.69 4.38
C GLY A 89 13.44 12.18 5.56
N VAL A 90 12.38 12.89 5.93
CA VAL A 90 11.44 12.50 7.00
C VAL A 90 10.19 11.90 6.37
N ILE A 91 9.79 10.71 6.84
CA ILE A 91 8.49 10.11 6.50
C ILE A 91 7.43 10.98 7.17
N LYS A 92 6.60 11.64 6.35
CA LYS A 92 5.52 12.52 6.81
C LYS A 92 4.21 11.78 6.98
N ASP A 93 4.04 10.71 6.22
CA ASP A 93 2.82 9.92 6.23
C ASP A 93 3.10 8.53 5.69
N ALA A 94 2.28 7.57 6.12
CA ALA A 94 2.31 6.21 5.64
C ALA A 94 0.88 5.65 5.54
N ALA A 95 0.64 4.80 4.55
CA ALA A 95 -0.66 4.20 4.31
C ALA A 95 -0.54 2.75 3.85
N ILE A 96 -1.28 1.84 4.49
CA ILE A 96 -1.48 0.47 4.00
C ILE A 96 -2.62 0.45 2.98
N PHE A 97 -2.47 -0.33 1.93
CA PHE A 97 -3.50 -0.59 0.94
C PHE A 97 -3.80 -2.08 0.88
N GLU A 98 -5.09 -2.42 0.94
CA GLU A 98 -5.61 -3.73 0.59
C GLU A 98 -6.41 -3.61 -0.72
N MET A 99 -6.27 -4.58 -1.61
CA MET A 99 -6.93 -4.60 -2.92
C MET A 99 -7.82 -5.83 -3.01
N LYS A 100 -9.08 -5.65 -3.42
CA LYS A 100 -10.01 -6.76 -3.66
C LYS A 100 -10.56 -6.72 -5.09
N ASN A 101 -10.64 -7.88 -5.71
CA ASN A 101 -11.35 -8.07 -6.99
C ASN A 101 -12.69 -8.78 -6.73
N GLY A 102 -13.75 -8.36 -7.43
CA GLY A 102 -15.03 -9.06 -7.36
C GLY A 102 -15.80 -8.78 -6.07
N THR A 103 -16.36 -9.85 -5.50
CA THR A 103 -17.20 -9.81 -4.28
C THR A 103 -16.42 -10.22 -3.03
N ASN A 104 -15.09 -10.26 -3.09
CA ASN A 104 -14.26 -10.62 -1.94
C ASN A 104 -14.24 -9.45 -0.95
N ASP A 105 -15.11 -9.51 0.05
CA ASP A 105 -15.14 -8.51 1.12
C ASP A 105 -13.97 -8.69 2.09
N LEU A 106 -13.63 -7.59 2.79
CA LEU A 106 -12.76 -7.69 3.96
C LEU A 106 -13.51 -8.39 5.09
N ASP A 107 -12.95 -9.49 5.60
CA ASP A 107 -13.40 -10.03 6.87
C ASP A 107 -12.91 -9.16 8.06
N GLN A 108 -13.63 -9.23 9.17
CA GLN A 108 -13.33 -8.43 10.37
C GLN A 108 -11.96 -8.80 10.98
N GLU A 109 -11.53 -10.06 10.85
CA GLU A 109 -10.25 -10.52 11.37
C GLU A 109 -9.07 -9.88 10.62
N GLN A 110 -9.21 -9.68 9.31
CA GLN A 110 -8.25 -9.00 8.45
C GLN A 110 -8.13 -7.54 8.83
N ILE A 111 -9.25 -6.86 9.09
CA ILE A 111 -9.25 -5.47 9.57
C ILE A 111 -8.50 -5.35 10.90
N GLU A 112 -8.83 -6.18 11.88
CA GLU A 112 -8.19 -6.13 13.20
C GLU A 112 -6.70 -6.45 13.13
N ARG A 113 -6.30 -7.37 12.25
CA ARG A 113 -4.90 -7.68 11.99
C ARG A 113 -4.16 -6.49 11.41
N TYR A 114 -4.76 -5.77 10.47
CA TYR A 114 -4.14 -4.60 9.84
C TYR A 114 -4.07 -3.40 10.78
N LYS A 115 -5.04 -3.23 11.68
CA LYS A 115 -4.93 -2.25 12.77
C LYS A 115 -3.73 -2.53 13.67
N LYS A 116 -3.55 -3.78 14.11
CA LYS A 116 -2.39 -4.19 14.93
C LYS A 116 -1.06 -3.95 14.23
N ILE A 117 -0.96 -4.24 12.93
CA ILE A 117 0.22 -3.91 12.12
C ILE A 117 0.44 -2.40 12.10
N ALA A 118 -0.59 -1.62 11.80
CA ALA A 118 -0.49 -0.18 11.69
C ALA A 118 -0.02 0.45 13.01
N GLU A 119 -0.56 0.01 14.14
CA GLU A 119 -0.15 0.43 15.49
C GLU A 119 1.31 0.07 15.79
N SER A 120 1.70 -1.19 15.55
CA SER A 120 3.06 -1.69 15.84
C SER A 120 4.14 -0.96 15.06
N TYR A 121 3.83 -0.48 13.86
CA TYR A 121 4.76 0.19 12.96
C TYR A 121 4.53 1.71 12.84
N ASN A 122 3.64 2.29 13.66
CA ASN A 122 3.28 3.71 13.64
C ASN A 122 2.85 4.20 12.25
N ILE A 123 2.04 3.40 11.56
CA ILE A 123 1.44 3.74 10.27
C ILE A 123 0.09 4.40 10.56
N PRO A 124 -0.07 5.70 10.31
CA PRO A 124 -1.24 6.45 10.76
C PRO A 124 -2.52 6.15 9.95
N LYS A 125 -2.40 5.53 8.78
CA LYS A 125 -3.51 5.35 7.83
C LYS A 125 -3.52 3.95 7.22
N TYR A 126 -4.71 3.46 6.95
CA TYR A 126 -4.95 2.25 6.17
C TYR A 126 -6.20 2.45 5.33
N TYR A 127 -6.18 1.96 4.09
CA TYR A 127 -7.27 2.09 3.14
C TYR A 127 -7.56 0.73 2.51
N LEU A 128 -8.84 0.38 2.47
CA LEU A 128 -9.32 -0.69 1.60
C LEU A 128 -9.69 -0.08 0.25
N TYR A 129 -9.16 -0.65 -0.82
CA TYR A 129 -9.63 -0.39 -2.16
C TYR A 129 -10.31 -1.65 -2.71
N SER A 130 -11.57 -1.53 -3.11
CA SER A 130 -12.32 -2.61 -3.75
C SER A 130 -12.70 -2.16 -5.16
N GLN A 131 -12.40 -2.99 -6.16
CA GLN A 131 -12.97 -2.82 -7.48
C GLN A 131 -14.36 -3.49 -7.49
N ALA A 132 -15.42 -2.68 -7.42
CA ALA A 132 -16.77 -3.18 -7.64
C ALA A 132 -16.91 -3.71 -9.07
N THR A 133 -17.21 -5.00 -9.22
CA THR A 133 -17.52 -5.59 -10.53
C THR A 133 -18.98 -5.36 -10.86
N ASN A 134 -19.36 -4.11 -11.12
CA ASN A 134 -20.61 -3.82 -11.80
C ASN A 134 -20.29 -3.39 -13.24
N ILE A 135 -20.04 -4.37 -14.09
CA ILE A 135 -20.16 -4.19 -15.53
C ILE A 135 -21.58 -4.60 -15.87
N LEU A 136 -22.43 -3.59 -16.09
CA LEU A 136 -23.70 -3.60 -16.83
C LEU A 136 -24.21 -4.99 -17.23
N ASN A 137 -25.22 -5.49 -16.50
CA ASN A 137 -26.20 -6.41 -17.06
C ASN A 137 -27.30 -5.60 -17.74
#